data_AF-A0AAW1D1H9-F1
#
_entry.id   AF-A0AAW1D1H9-F1
#
_cell.length_a   1.000
_cell.length_b   1.000
_cell.length_c   1.000
_cell.angle_alpha   90.00
_cell.angle_beta   90.00
_cell.angle_gamma   90.00
#
_symmetry.space_group_name_H-M   'P 1'
#
loop_
_entity.id
_entity.type
_entity.pdbx_description
1 polymer ?
#
loop_
_entity_poly.entity_id
_entity_poly.type
_entity_poly.pdbx_seq_one_letter_code
_entity_poly.pdbx_strand_id
1 'polypeptide(L)'
;MVSCLNVLDRCDRPLTLLGQIRAAMKPGAMAVIAIVLPFKPYVEFGTKDHKPVEELPIKGNTFEDQVTSVIEDVLIPAGFIIRSWTRVPYLCQGDLNQAYYWLHDAVFTLTLPPNSVQVHY
;
A
#
# COMPACT_ATOMS: atom_id res chain seq x y z
N MET A 1 -6.41 -14.95 -3.60
CA MET A 1 -6.48 -13.53 -3.17
C MET A 1 -5.28 -13.28 -2.28
N VAL A 2 -4.68 -12.09 -2.36
CA VAL A 2 -3.58 -11.67 -1.46
C VAL A 2 -4.06 -10.44 -0.69
N SER A 3 -3.79 -10.37 0.62
CA SER A 3 -4.15 -9.19 1.43
C SER A 3 -2.92 -8.62 2.13
N CYS A 4 -2.74 -7.31 2.04
CA CYS A 4 -1.68 -6.54 2.68
C CYS A 4 -2.33 -5.38 3.43
N LEU A 5 -2.59 -5.55 4.72
CA LEU A 5 -3.44 -4.65 5.48
C LEU A 5 -2.59 -3.88 6.50
N ASN A 6 -2.31 -2.60 6.21
CA ASN A 6 -1.54 -1.72 7.10
C ASN A 6 -0.15 -2.28 7.44
N VAL A 7 0.53 -2.80 6.42
CA VAL A 7 1.89 -3.37 6.51
C VAL A 7 2.93 -2.49 5.81
N LEU A 8 2.53 -1.74 4.78
CA LEU A 8 3.47 -1.00 3.93
C LEU A 8 4.17 0.16 4.67
N ASP A 9 3.56 0.70 5.72
CA ASP A 9 4.14 1.68 6.62
C ASP A 9 5.03 1.05 7.72
N ARG A 10 4.96 -0.28 7.91
CA ARG A 10 5.73 -1.03 8.94
C ARG A 10 6.77 -1.98 8.34
N CYS A 11 6.99 -1.89 7.04
CA CYS A 11 7.90 -2.76 6.31
C CYS A 11 9.17 -2.00 5.95
N ASP A 12 10.33 -2.65 6.09
CA ASP A 12 11.62 -2.08 5.66
C ASP A 12 11.73 -1.95 4.12
N ARG A 13 11.07 -2.85 3.39
CA ARG A 13 11.18 -2.95 1.93
C ARG A 13 9.79 -3.04 1.26
N PRO A 14 8.96 -1.98 1.34
CA PRO A 14 7.60 -2.00 0.85
C PRO A 14 7.48 -2.15 -0.68
N LEU A 15 8.43 -1.66 -1.47
CA LEU A 15 8.41 -1.84 -2.94
C LEU A 15 8.69 -3.30 -3.31
N THR A 16 9.64 -3.93 -2.64
CA THR A 16 9.91 -5.37 -2.76
C THR A 16 8.67 -6.17 -2.38
N LEU A 17 8.00 -5.82 -1.27
CA LEU A 17 6.77 -6.50 -0.84
C LEU A 17 5.65 -6.39 -1.90
N LEU A 18 5.46 -5.22 -2.51
CA LEU A 18 4.51 -5.04 -3.62
C LEU A 18 4.84 -5.95 -4.81
N GLY A 19 6.13 -6.06 -5.18
CA GLY A 19 6.61 -6.98 -6.20
C GLY A 19 6.32 -8.46 -5.87
N GLN A 20 6.51 -8.85 -4.61
CA GLN A 20 6.20 -10.20 -4.12
C GLN A 20 4.70 -10.50 -4.13
N ILE A 21 3.86 -9.54 -3.70
CA ILE A 21 2.39 -9.65 -3.79
C ILE A 21 1.99 -9.90 -5.24
N ARG A 22 2.52 -9.10 -6.17
CA ARG A 22 2.25 -9.25 -7.61
C ARG A 22 2.68 -10.63 -8.12
N ALA A 23 3.88 -11.09 -7.76
CA ALA A 23 4.41 -12.39 -8.19
C ALA A 23 3.60 -13.59 -7.64
N ALA A 24 3.01 -13.44 -6.45
CA ALA A 24 2.15 -14.48 -5.86
C ALA A 24 0.75 -14.54 -6.47
N MET A 25 0.31 -13.49 -7.18
CA MET A 25 -1.00 -13.43 -7.82
C MET A 25 -1.02 -14.23 -9.13
N LYS A 26 -2.08 -15.04 -9.30
CA LYS A 26 -2.40 -15.68 -10.59
C LYS A 26 -3.23 -14.73 -11.47
N PRO A 27 -3.26 -14.91 -12.81
CA PRO A 27 -4.20 -14.20 -13.66
C PRO A 27 -5.64 -14.33 -13.15
N GLY A 28 -6.37 -13.20 -13.12
CA GLY A 28 -7.74 -13.14 -12.56
C GLY A 28 -7.82 -13.10 -11.03
N ALA A 29 -6.70 -13.22 -10.31
CA ALA A 29 -6.69 -13.06 -8.86
C ALA A 29 -6.85 -11.58 -8.46
N MET A 30 -7.39 -11.38 -7.25
CA MET A 30 -7.52 -10.08 -6.60
C MET A 30 -6.51 -9.92 -5.47
N ALA A 31 -6.02 -8.70 -5.28
CA ALA A 31 -5.35 -8.27 -4.06
C ALA A 31 -6.14 -7.17 -3.34
N VAL A 32 -6.01 -7.13 -2.02
CA VAL A 32 -6.53 -6.05 -1.18
C VAL A 32 -5.36 -5.42 -0.45
N ILE A 33 -5.19 -4.11 -0.61
CA ILE A 33 -4.13 -3.34 0.06
C ILE A 33 -4.81 -2.25 0.89
N ALA A 34 -4.45 -2.16 2.18
CA ALA A 34 -4.87 -1.09 3.07
C ALA A 34 -3.65 -0.27 3.52
N ILE A 35 -3.78 1.05 3.50
CA ILE A 35 -2.72 2.00 3.84
C ILE A 35 -3.31 3.11 4.70
N VAL A 36 -2.72 3.30 5.88
CA VAL A 36 -3.04 4.42 6.77
C VAL A 36 -2.49 5.74 6.20
N LEU A 37 -3.34 6.75 6.09
CA LEU A 37 -3.00 8.09 5.65
C LEU A 37 -3.33 9.14 6.76
N PRO A 38 -2.48 10.16 6.96
CA PRO A 38 -1.25 10.47 6.21
C PRO A 38 -0.14 9.44 6.44
N PHE A 39 0.55 9.09 5.36
CA PHE A 39 1.57 8.05 5.34
C PHE A 39 2.79 8.47 6.16
N LYS A 40 3.12 7.68 7.18
CA LYS A 40 4.25 7.90 8.09
C LYS A 40 4.93 6.56 8.37
N PRO A 41 5.88 6.14 7.53
CA PRO A 41 6.50 4.84 7.69
C PRO A 41 7.34 4.80 8.97
N TYR A 42 7.29 3.67 9.67
CA TYR A 42 8.03 3.39 10.89
C TYR A 42 8.37 1.90 10.93
N VAL A 43 9.66 1.58 10.92
CA VAL A 43 10.17 0.21 10.95
C VAL A 43 10.71 -0.09 12.35
N GLU A 44 10.07 -1.02 13.06
CA GLU A 44 10.37 -1.32 14.46
C GLU A 44 11.79 -1.86 14.67
N PHE A 45 12.28 -2.67 13.73
CA PHE A 45 13.55 -3.40 13.87
C PHE A 45 14.39 -3.33 12.60
N GLY A 46 15.71 -3.28 12.76
CA GLY A 46 16.66 -3.44 11.66
C GLY A 46 17.21 -2.13 11.08
N THR A 47 16.62 -0.98 11.41
CA THR A 47 17.14 0.34 11.02
C THR A 47 17.38 1.22 12.26
N LYS A 48 18.40 2.09 12.20
CA LYS A 48 18.78 2.95 13.35
C LYS A 48 17.85 4.13 13.55
N ASP A 49 17.20 4.58 12.48
CA ASP A 49 16.33 5.74 12.42
C ASP A 49 14.86 5.38 12.21
N HIS A 50 14.52 4.07 12.29
CA HIS A 50 13.20 3.52 12.03
C HIS A 50 12.63 3.84 10.64
N LYS A 51 13.47 4.26 9.69
CA LYS A 51 13.05 4.47 8.31
C LYS A 51 13.15 3.16 7.52
N PRO A 52 12.31 2.97 6.50
CA PRO A 52 12.47 1.87 5.57
C PRO A 52 13.66 2.11 4.65
N VAL A 53 14.33 1.03 4.25
CA VAL A 53 15.35 1.05 3.18
C VAL A 53 14.74 1.41 1.82
N GLU A 54 13.49 1.03 1.57
CA GLU A 54 12.75 1.43 0.37
C GLU A 54 11.62 2.40 0.74
N GLU A 55 11.72 3.64 0.25
CA GLU A 55 10.68 4.64 0.48
C GLU A 55 9.58 4.54 -0.59
N LEU A 56 8.32 4.57 -0.15
CA LEU A 56 7.21 4.79 -1.07
C LEU A 56 7.16 6.28 -1.44
N PRO A 57 7.12 6.65 -2.74
CA PRO A 57 7.13 8.04 -3.18
C PRO A 57 5.76 8.74 -3.01
N ILE A 58 5.11 8.57 -1.86
CA ILE A 58 3.80 9.16 -1.53
C ILE A 58 3.98 10.65 -1.23
N LYS A 59 3.25 11.49 -1.97
CA LYS A 59 3.33 12.95 -1.90
C LYS A 59 1.98 13.54 -1.47
N GLY A 60 2.02 14.78 -0.99
CA GLY A 60 0.83 15.57 -0.68
C GLY A 60 0.54 15.71 0.80
N ASN A 61 -0.35 16.64 1.13
CA ASN A 61 -0.63 17.06 2.50
C ASN A 61 -2.04 16.69 2.97
N THR A 62 -2.95 16.46 2.03
CA THR A 62 -4.32 16.01 2.32
C THR A 62 -4.45 14.51 2.12
N PHE A 63 -5.55 13.93 2.61
CA PHE A 63 -5.88 12.54 2.34
C PHE A 63 -6.02 12.32 0.83
N GLU A 64 -6.71 13.22 0.14
CA GLU A 64 -7.01 13.16 -1.28
C GLU A 64 -5.73 13.23 -2.14
N ASP A 65 -4.78 14.10 -1.76
CA ASP A 65 -3.47 14.16 -2.45
C ASP A 65 -2.72 12.84 -2.30
N GLN A 66 -2.67 12.30 -1.07
CA GLN A 66 -1.91 11.08 -0.81
C GLN A 66 -2.57 9.84 -1.40
N VAL A 67 -3.90 9.76 -1.45
CA VAL A 67 -4.59 8.67 -2.18
C VAL A 67 -4.26 8.74 -3.66
N THR A 68 -4.29 9.94 -4.25
CA THR A 68 -3.91 10.14 -5.65
C THR A 68 -2.47 9.67 -5.88
N SER A 69 -1.54 10.08 -5.03
CA SER A 69 -0.14 9.66 -5.12
C SER A 69 0.07 8.16 -4.88
N VAL A 70 -0.66 7.52 -3.96
CA VAL A 70 -0.64 6.06 -3.78
C VAL A 70 -1.05 5.35 -5.07
N ILE A 71 -2.08 5.84 -5.76
CA ILE A 71 -2.53 5.26 -7.02
C ILE A 71 -1.47 5.46 -8.11
N GLU A 72 -1.06 6.71 -8.35
CA GLU A 72 -0.27 7.12 -9.50
C GLU A 72 1.23 6.86 -9.37
N ASP A 73 1.80 7.08 -8.18
CA ASP A 73 3.24 6.96 -7.91
C ASP A 73 3.63 5.60 -7.33
N VAL A 74 2.68 4.81 -6.81
CA VAL A 74 2.99 3.53 -6.13
C VAL A 74 2.32 2.33 -6.81
N LEU A 75 0.98 2.24 -6.81
CA LEU A 75 0.26 1.03 -7.20
C LEU A 75 0.28 0.79 -8.72
N ILE A 76 0.08 1.83 -9.52
CA ILE A 76 0.19 1.73 -10.99
C ILE A 76 1.63 1.37 -11.41
N PRO A 77 2.68 2.07 -10.93
CA PRO A 77 4.07 1.70 -11.23
C PRO A 77 4.47 0.31 -10.73
N ALA A 78 3.90 -0.16 -9.62
CA ALA A 78 4.08 -1.54 -9.15
C ALA A 78 3.39 -2.59 -10.03
N GLY A 79 2.66 -2.17 -11.07
CA GLY A 79 2.07 -3.05 -12.09
C GLY A 79 0.69 -3.59 -11.74
N PHE A 80 -0.05 -2.90 -10.86
CA PHE A 80 -1.44 -3.24 -10.54
C PHE A 80 -2.43 -2.43 -11.37
N ILE A 81 -3.61 -3.02 -11.59
CA ILE A 81 -4.81 -2.31 -12.03
C ILE A 81 -5.69 -2.08 -10.81
N ILE A 82 -6.05 -0.82 -10.55
CA ILE A 82 -6.98 -0.43 -9.50
C ILE A 82 -8.40 -0.73 -9.98
N ARG A 83 -9.16 -1.49 -9.19
CA ARG A 83 -10.57 -1.80 -9.47
C ARG A 83 -11.51 -0.86 -8.72
N SER A 84 -11.24 -0.67 -7.44
CA SER A 84 -11.96 0.27 -6.59
C SER A 84 -11.10 0.62 -5.39
N TRP A 85 -11.46 1.71 -4.73
CA TRP A 85 -10.92 2.05 -3.42
C TRP A 85 -11.98 2.73 -2.57
N THR A 86 -11.77 2.74 -1.27
CA THR A 86 -12.65 3.44 -0.31
C THR A 86 -11.83 4.03 0.84
N ARG A 87 -12.40 5.03 1.52
CA ARG A 87 -11.87 5.63 2.74
C ARG A 87 -12.66 5.07 3.92
N VAL A 88 -11.99 4.44 4.86
CA VAL A 88 -12.59 3.92 6.10
C VAL A 88 -11.86 4.49 7.32
N PRO A 89 -12.45 4.47 8.52
CA PRO A 89 -11.73 4.88 9.72
C PRO A 89 -10.62 3.88 10.06
N TYR A 90 -9.44 4.40 10.39
CA TYR A 90 -8.36 3.64 11.02
C TYR A 90 -8.34 3.94 12.52
N LEU A 91 -8.31 2.90 13.34
CA LEU A 91 -8.18 3.00 14.79
C LEU A 91 -6.99 2.15 15.24
N CYS A 92 -6.04 2.75 15.94
CA CYS A 92 -4.96 2.02 16.58
C CYS A 92 -4.83 2.43 18.05
N GLN A 93 -4.21 1.54 18.82
CA GLN A 93 -3.86 1.80 20.21
C GLN A 93 -3.05 3.09 20.28
N GLY A 94 -3.49 4.01 21.12
CA GLY A 94 -2.78 5.25 21.34
C GLY A 94 -1.68 5.11 22.39
N ASP A 95 -1.19 6.24 22.87
CA ASP A 95 -0.08 6.33 23.82
C ASP A 95 -0.57 6.75 25.22
N LEU A 96 0.36 7.12 26.10
CA LEU A 96 0.06 7.60 27.45
C LEU A 96 -0.75 8.91 27.47
N ASN A 97 -0.80 9.64 26.36
CA ASN A 97 -1.48 10.93 26.23
C ASN A 97 -2.86 10.81 25.56
N GLN A 98 -3.05 9.82 24.68
CA GLN A 98 -4.29 9.60 23.95
C GLN A 98 -4.60 8.10 23.86
N ALA A 99 -5.82 7.67 24.25
CA ALA A 99 -6.17 6.25 24.31
C ALA A 99 -6.23 5.54 22.93
N TYR A 100 -6.55 6.27 21.87
CA TYR A 100 -6.59 5.76 20.49
C TYR A 100 -6.36 6.89 19.49
N TYR A 101 -5.61 6.62 18.42
CA TYR A 101 -5.54 7.53 17.29
C TYR A 101 -6.63 7.18 16.29
N TRP A 102 -7.32 8.20 15.77
CA TRP A 102 -8.13 8.07 14.56
C TRP A 102 -7.29 8.58 13.38
N LEU A 103 -7.23 7.81 12.30
CA LEU A 103 -6.71 8.26 11.01
C LEU A 103 -7.64 7.74 9.92
N HIS A 104 -7.27 7.95 8.66
CA HIS A 104 -7.99 7.37 7.54
C HIS A 104 -7.22 6.17 7.00
N ASP A 105 -7.93 5.08 6.73
CA ASP A 105 -7.41 3.95 5.99
C ASP A 105 -7.94 4.02 4.56
N ALA A 106 -7.03 3.95 3.59
CA ALA A 106 -7.36 3.83 2.18
C ALA A 106 -7.26 2.36 1.78
N VAL A 107 -8.41 1.74 1.47
CA VAL A 107 -8.49 0.32 1.12
C VAL A 107 -8.72 0.18 -0.38
N PHE A 108 -7.82 -0.51 -1.06
CA PHE A 108 -7.81 -0.71 -2.51
C PHE A 108 -8.10 -2.17 -2.86
N THR A 109 -8.90 -2.39 -3.90
CA THR A 109 -8.99 -3.69 -4.58
C THR A 109 -8.25 -3.64 -5.90
N LEU A 110 -7.36 -4.60 -6.12
CA LEU A 110 -6.38 -4.60 -7.21
C LEU A 110 -6.44 -5.91 -7.99
N THR A 111 -6.11 -5.84 -9.29
CA THR A 111 -5.89 -7.02 -10.14
C THR A 111 -4.60 -6.86 -10.96
N LEU A 112 -4.17 -7.93 -11.61
CA LEU A 112 -3.11 -7.86 -12.61
C LEU A 112 -3.66 -7.41 -13.98
N PRO A 113 -2.81 -6.81 -14.83
CA PRO A 113 -3.10 -6.68 -16.26
C PRO A 113 -3.46 -8.03 -16.88
N PRO A 114 -4.36 -8.05 -17.89
CA PRO A 114 -4.60 -9.26 -18.66
C PRO A 114 -3.28 -9.74 -19.30
N ASN A 115 -3.10 -11.06 -19.41
CA ASN A 115 -1.94 -11.61 -20.12
C ASN A 115 -1.94 -11.06 -21.55
N SER A 116 -0.83 -10.47 -21.98
CA SER A 116 -0.60 -10.18 -23.39
C SER A 116 -0.71 -11.49 -24.16
N VAL A 117 -1.72 -11.64 -25.01
CA VAL A 117 -1.77 -12.77 -25.94
C VAL A 117 -0.55 -12.63 -26.84
N GLN A 118 0.42 -13.53 -26.72
CA GLN A 118 1.47 -13.63 -27.72
C GLN A 118 0.81 -14.09 -29.02
N VAL A 119 0.58 -13.14 -29.93
CA VAL A 119 0.22 -13.47 -31.30
C VAL A 119 1.52 -13.97 -31.95
N HIS A 120 1.69 -15.28 -31.99
CA HIS A 120 2.72 -15.89 -32.83
C HIS A 120 2.30 -15.68 -34.29
N TYR A 121 3.02 -14.82 -34.99
CA TYR A 121 3.02 -14.75 -36.45
C TYR A 121 3.94 -15.82 -37.03
#